data_AF-E3SFV6-F1
#
_entry.id   AF-E3SFV6-F1
#
_cell.length_a   1.000
_cell.length_b   1.000
_cell.length_c   1.000
_cell.angle_alpha   90.00
_cell.angle_beta   90.00
_cell.angle_gamma   90.00
#
_symmetry.space_group_name_H-M   'P 1'
#
loop_
_entity.id
_entity.type
_entity.pdbx_description
1 polymer ?
#
loop_
_entity_poly.entity_id
_entity_poly.type
_entity_poly.pdbx_seq_one_letter_code
_entity_poly.pdbx_strand_id
1 'polypeptide(L)'
;MISIKTPHEIAIIKQAGKIINEAHRLLASFVIPGMSTFDLDLLAKNFYQKKSVISAFKGYNGFPKHICASVNEVVVHGIPSKKTILKQGDIITLDLGINYQGYYVDCAYSYAVGTVCQTTQNLLALTQKALFQGLLQIKPQNHFSDISHAIELFAKNNNLGIVEEFTGHGIGTSLHEEPYIPN
;
A
#
# COMPACT_ATOMS: atom_id res chain seq x y z
N MET A 1 -15.83 -13.48 -11.97
CA MET A 1 -15.63 -14.74 -11.21
C MET A 1 -14.24 -14.68 -10.59
N ILE A 2 -14.13 -14.95 -9.29
CA ILE A 2 -12.84 -14.86 -8.58
C ILE A 2 -11.94 -16.02 -9.04
N SER A 3 -10.72 -15.71 -9.47
CA SER A 3 -9.77 -16.68 -10.01
C SER A 3 -9.04 -17.43 -8.88
N ILE A 4 -9.09 -18.75 -8.91
CA ILE A 4 -8.31 -19.62 -8.02
C ILE A 4 -6.93 -19.84 -8.66
N LYS A 5 -5.90 -19.31 -8.01
CA LYS A 5 -4.52 -19.37 -8.50
C LYS A 5 -3.94 -20.78 -8.32
N THR A 6 -3.23 -21.26 -9.34
CA THR A 6 -2.48 -22.51 -9.32
C THR A 6 -1.21 -22.39 -8.47
N PRO A 7 -0.57 -23.50 -8.06
CA PRO A 7 0.67 -23.46 -7.28
C PRO A 7 1.80 -22.67 -7.96
N HIS A 8 1.89 -22.71 -9.29
CA HIS A 8 2.87 -21.97 -10.07
C HIS A 8 2.63 -20.46 -10.00
N GLU A 9 1.39 -20.02 -10.19
CA GLU A 9 1.01 -18.60 -10.10
C GLU A 9 1.25 -18.06 -8.69
N ILE A 10 0.92 -18.84 -7.66
CA ILE A 10 1.21 -18.49 -6.26
C ILE A 10 2.73 -18.33 -6.05
N ALA A 11 3.58 -19.15 -6.67
CA ALA A 11 5.02 -19.02 -6.56
C ALA A 11 5.54 -17.71 -7.17
N ILE A 12 5.00 -17.30 -8.33
CA ILE A 12 5.31 -16.00 -8.96
C ILE A 12 4.89 -14.85 -8.05
N ILE A 13 3.64 -14.87 -7.55
CA ILE A 13 3.09 -13.83 -6.66
C ILE A 13 3.93 -13.74 -5.38
N LYS A 14 4.34 -14.86 -4.79
CA LYS A 14 5.24 -14.87 -3.62
C LYS A 14 6.58 -14.21 -3.92
N GLN A 15 7.16 -14.46 -5.10
CA GLN A 15 8.42 -13.84 -5.49
C GLN A 15 8.25 -12.33 -5.73
N ALA A 16 7.18 -11.92 -6.40
CA ALA A 16 6.82 -10.52 -6.57
C ALA A 16 6.63 -9.81 -5.21
N GLY A 17 5.94 -10.46 -4.27
CA GLY A 17 5.75 -9.99 -2.89
C GLY A 17 7.07 -9.75 -2.14
N LYS A 18 8.09 -10.59 -2.36
CA LYS A 18 9.43 -10.36 -1.80
C LYS A 18 10.10 -9.14 -2.41
N ILE A 19 10.00 -8.98 -3.74
CA ILE A 19 10.59 -7.85 -4.47
C ILE A 19 9.98 -6.52 -4.00
N ILE A 20 8.65 -6.45 -3.88
CA ILE A 20 7.99 -5.21 -3.47
C ILE A 20 8.27 -4.86 -1.99
N ASN A 21 8.39 -5.86 -1.11
CA ASN A 21 8.81 -5.66 0.27
C ASN A 21 10.28 -5.18 0.37
N GLU A 22 11.17 -5.64 -0.52
CA GLU A 22 12.51 -5.07 -0.64
C GLU A 22 12.49 -3.60 -1.07
N ALA A 23 11.58 -3.21 -1.98
CA ALA A 23 11.40 -1.83 -2.38
C ALA A 23 10.95 -0.96 -1.20
N HIS A 24 9.97 -1.42 -0.41
CA HIS A 24 9.54 -0.73 0.81
C HIS A 24 10.68 -0.54 1.82
N ARG A 25 11.48 -1.58 2.09
CA ARG A 25 12.64 -1.45 2.98
C ARG A 25 13.66 -0.43 2.48
N LEU A 26 13.90 -0.39 1.17
CA LEU A 26 14.76 0.61 0.58
C LEU A 26 14.17 2.02 0.81
N LEU A 27 12.94 2.26 0.39
CA LEU A 27 12.31 3.58 0.47
C LEU A 27 12.17 4.08 1.90
N ALA A 28 11.85 3.20 2.85
CA ALA A 28 11.72 3.54 4.27
C ALA A 28 12.99 4.21 4.82
N SER A 29 14.19 3.80 4.37
CA SER A 29 15.46 4.43 4.79
C SER A 29 15.65 5.85 4.27
N PHE A 30 14.83 6.28 3.31
CA PHE A 30 14.83 7.62 2.71
C PHE A 30 13.62 8.46 3.12
N VAL A 31 12.71 7.93 3.95
CA VAL A 31 11.61 8.71 4.54
C VAL A 31 12.16 9.58 5.67
N ILE A 32 12.79 10.68 5.30
CA ILE A 32 13.44 11.63 6.22
C ILE A 32 13.07 13.08 5.87
N PRO A 33 13.14 14.02 6.84
CA PRO A 33 12.92 15.43 6.56
C PRO A 33 13.83 15.95 5.43
N GLY A 34 13.29 16.76 4.54
CA GLY A 34 13.99 17.33 3.38
C GLY A 34 13.93 16.47 2.11
N MET A 35 13.51 15.21 2.19
CA MET A 35 13.28 14.36 1.01
C MET A 35 12.04 14.83 0.25
N SER A 36 12.10 14.92 -1.09
CA SER A 36 10.88 15.15 -1.88
C SER A 36 10.18 13.83 -2.20
N THR A 37 8.86 13.86 -2.37
CA THR A 37 8.14 12.64 -2.82
C THR A 37 8.55 12.21 -4.23
N PHE A 38 9.01 13.15 -5.06
CA PHE A 38 9.61 12.84 -6.36
C PHE A 38 10.91 12.04 -6.25
N ASP A 39 11.76 12.31 -5.27
CA ASP A 39 13.00 11.56 -5.07
C ASP A 39 12.72 10.12 -4.64
N LEU A 40 11.69 9.91 -3.81
CA LEU A 40 11.20 8.57 -3.45
C LEU A 40 10.68 7.81 -4.69
N ASP A 41 9.93 8.46 -5.58
CA ASP A 41 9.48 7.88 -6.84
C ASP A 41 10.65 7.49 -7.76
N LEU A 42 11.69 8.32 -7.81
CA LEU A 42 12.89 8.04 -8.59
C LEU A 42 13.68 6.86 -8.03
N LEU A 43 13.78 6.75 -6.70
CA LEU A 43 14.37 5.58 -6.02
C LEU A 43 13.60 4.31 -6.35
N ALA A 44 12.26 4.36 -6.31
CA ALA A 44 11.40 3.23 -6.67
C ALA A 44 11.60 2.82 -8.14
N LYS A 45 11.61 3.78 -9.07
CA LYS A 45 11.88 3.54 -10.49
C LYS A 45 13.21 2.82 -10.70
N ASN A 46 14.28 3.32 -10.09
CA ASN A 46 15.62 2.76 -10.23
C ASN A 46 15.68 1.33 -9.64
N PHE A 47 15.01 1.11 -8.51
CA PHE A 47 14.88 -0.22 -7.92
C PHE A 47 14.13 -1.19 -8.84
N TYR A 48 13.00 -0.77 -9.41
CA TYR A 48 12.21 -1.59 -10.33
C TYR A 48 13.02 -1.98 -11.58
N GLN A 49 13.77 -1.04 -12.16
CA GLN A 49 14.70 -1.32 -13.26
C GLN A 49 15.77 -2.35 -12.87
N LYS A 50 16.41 -2.18 -11.70
CA LYS A 50 17.41 -3.12 -11.19
C LYS A 50 16.85 -4.53 -10.97
N LYS A 51 15.57 -4.63 -10.56
CA LYS A 51 14.88 -5.90 -10.35
C LYS A 51 14.19 -6.46 -11.60
N SER A 52 14.28 -5.76 -12.73
CA SER A 52 13.59 -6.12 -13.97
C SER A 52 12.08 -6.33 -13.79
N VAL A 53 11.45 -5.45 -13.00
CA VAL A 53 10.00 -5.44 -12.77
C VAL A 53 9.39 -4.14 -13.30
N ILE A 54 8.10 -4.17 -13.61
CA ILE A 54 7.39 -3.02 -14.17
C ILE A 54 6.56 -2.38 -13.06
N SER A 55 6.49 -1.05 -13.00
CA SER A 55 5.55 -0.38 -12.10
C SER A 55 4.12 -0.67 -12.53
N ALA A 56 3.27 -1.08 -11.59
CA ALA A 56 1.86 -1.31 -11.86
C ALA A 56 1.08 0.01 -12.06
N PHE A 57 1.55 1.11 -11.45
CA PHE A 57 0.81 2.37 -11.41
C PHE A 57 1.17 3.30 -12.57
N LYS A 58 2.41 3.27 -13.05
CA LYS A 58 2.85 4.18 -14.11
C LYS A 58 2.05 3.94 -15.40
N GLY A 59 1.24 4.91 -15.78
CA GLY A 59 0.36 4.87 -16.96
C GLY A 59 -1.02 4.27 -16.69
N TYR A 60 -1.25 3.65 -15.53
CA TYR A 60 -2.55 3.10 -15.17
C TYR A 60 -3.59 4.22 -15.03
N ASN A 61 -4.62 4.21 -15.89
CA ASN A 61 -5.62 5.28 -15.99
C ASN A 61 -5.01 6.70 -16.07
N GLY A 62 -3.85 6.82 -16.73
CA GLY A 62 -3.13 8.09 -16.88
C GLY A 62 -2.30 8.51 -15.67
N PHE A 63 -2.19 7.68 -14.62
CA PHE A 63 -1.38 8.00 -13.45
C PHE A 63 0.11 8.19 -13.82
N PRO A 64 0.74 9.33 -13.47
CA PRO A 64 1.99 9.73 -14.09
C PRO A 64 3.26 9.25 -13.37
N LYS A 65 3.16 8.50 -12.27
CA LYS A 65 4.30 8.14 -11.40
C LYS A 65 4.39 6.64 -11.14
N HIS A 66 5.51 6.19 -10.57
CA HIS A 66 5.77 4.78 -10.31
C HIS A 66 5.18 4.28 -8.99
N ILE A 67 5.05 5.19 -8.01
CA ILE A 67 4.45 4.94 -6.69
C ILE A 67 3.41 6.03 -6.37
N CYS A 68 2.55 5.75 -5.39
CA CYS A 68 1.73 6.75 -4.73
C CYS A 68 2.42 7.19 -3.44
N ALA A 69 2.41 8.49 -3.16
CA ALA A 69 3.04 9.11 -2.00
C ALA A 69 2.06 10.10 -1.36
N SER A 70 1.30 9.62 -0.37
CA SER A 70 0.23 10.37 0.28
C SER A 70 0.71 10.91 1.62
N VAL A 71 0.91 12.23 1.70
CA VAL A 71 1.42 12.90 2.90
C VAL A 71 0.26 13.44 3.74
N ASN A 72 0.29 13.21 5.04
CA ASN A 72 -0.66 13.75 6.03
C ASN A 72 -2.14 13.49 5.68
N GLU A 73 -2.89 14.54 5.33
CA GLU A 73 -4.33 14.48 5.05
C GLU A 73 -4.68 13.81 3.71
N VAL A 74 -3.68 13.55 2.85
CA VAL A 74 -3.91 12.85 1.59
C VAL A 74 -4.21 11.39 1.89
N VAL A 75 -5.43 10.95 1.57
CA VAL A 75 -5.94 9.61 1.92
C VAL A 75 -5.23 8.51 1.11
N VAL A 76 -5.32 8.58 -0.22
CA VAL A 76 -4.69 7.64 -1.17
C VAL A 76 -4.30 8.38 -2.45
N HIS A 77 -3.52 7.71 -3.32
CA HIS A 77 -3.17 8.19 -4.67
C HIS A 77 -2.46 9.56 -4.74
N GLY A 78 -1.75 9.97 -3.68
CA GLY A 78 -0.91 11.15 -3.73
C GLY A 78 0.12 11.04 -4.86
N ILE A 79 0.18 12.04 -5.75
CA ILE A 79 1.11 12.04 -6.89
C ILE A 79 2.48 12.58 -6.45
N PRO A 80 3.57 11.80 -6.56
CA PRO A 80 4.92 12.28 -6.33
C PRO A 80 5.28 13.60 -7.04
N SER A 81 5.83 14.56 -6.30
CA SER A 81 6.12 15.92 -6.77
C SER A 81 7.40 16.47 -6.17
N LYS A 82 8.14 17.26 -6.94
CA LYS A 82 9.33 17.98 -6.45
C LYS A 82 8.98 19.07 -5.43
N LYS A 83 7.71 19.50 -5.40
CA LYS A 83 7.22 20.55 -4.49
C LYS A 83 6.82 20.00 -3.13
N THR A 84 6.53 18.71 -3.03
CA THR A 84 6.13 18.07 -1.77
C THR A 84 7.37 17.57 -1.07
N ILE A 85 7.89 18.36 -0.14
CA ILE A 85 9.07 18.07 0.67
C ILE A 85 8.61 17.59 2.03
N LEU A 86 9.07 16.41 2.44
CA LEU A 86 8.79 15.82 3.74
C LEU A 86 9.37 16.68 4.86
N LYS A 87 8.60 16.89 5.92
CA LYS A 87 8.98 17.68 7.08
C LYS A 87 9.00 16.81 8.33
N GLN A 88 9.79 17.24 9.31
CA GLN A 88 9.76 16.65 10.64
C GLN A 88 8.32 16.66 11.18
N GLY A 89 7.83 15.49 11.60
CA GLY A 89 6.48 15.34 12.15
C GLY A 89 5.41 14.97 11.13
N ASP A 90 5.73 14.92 9.84
CA ASP A 90 4.81 14.39 8.82
C ASP A 90 4.62 12.88 8.96
N ILE A 91 3.52 12.39 8.39
CA ILE A 91 3.36 10.99 8.00
C ILE A 91 3.24 10.88 6.48
N ILE A 92 3.72 9.77 5.94
CA ILE A 92 3.59 9.46 4.51
C ILE A 92 3.19 8.01 4.33
N THR A 93 2.11 7.78 3.60
CA THR A 93 1.78 6.47 3.04
C THR A 93 2.46 6.32 1.69
N LEU A 94 3.35 5.34 1.59
CA LEU A 94 3.88 4.87 0.32
C LEU A 94 3.05 3.66 -0.09
N ASP A 95 2.41 3.77 -1.24
CA ASP A 95 1.74 2.65 -1.89
C ASP A 95 2.51 2.31 -3.16
N LEU A 96 2.88 1.05 -3.27
CA LEU A 96 3.70 0.49 -4.33
C LEU A 96 2.93 -0.64 -4.99
N GLY A 97 3.06 -0.74 -6.31
CA GLY A 97 2.57 -1.85 -7.10
C GLY A 97 3.56 -2.22 -8.20
N ILE A 98 3.79 -3.52 -8.40
CA ILE A 98 4.65 -4.02 -9.48
C ILE A 98 3.96 -5.12 -10.28
N ASN A 99 4.31 -5.24 -11.56
CA ASN A 99 4.07 -6.42 -12.37
C ASN A 99 5.37 -7.20 -12.52
N TYR A 100 5.34 -8.46 -12.10
CA TYR A 100 6.42 -9.42 -12.22
C TYR A 100 5.90 -10.67 -12.95
N GLN A 101 6.49 -10.95 -14.12
CA GLN A 101 6.13 -12.11 -14.94
C GLN A 101 4.63 -12.22 -15.25
N GLY A 102 3.95 -11.08 -15.47
CA GLY A 102 2.52 -11.03 -15.78
C GLY A 102 1.60 -10.99 -14.55
N TYR A 103 2.15 -11.05 -13.34
CA TYR A 103 1.38 -10.97 -12.10
C TYR A 103 1.64 -9.67 -11.35
N TYR A 104 0.55 -9.00 -10.99
CA TYR A 104 0.53 -7.80 -10.19
C TYR A 104 0.59 -8.17 -8.70
N VAL A 105 1.32 -7.37 -7.94
CA VAL A 105 1.26 -7.34 -6.47
C VAL A 105 1.37 -5.89 -6.02
N ASP A 106 0.76 -5.59 -4.89
CA ASP A 106 0.77 -4.29 -4.26
C ASP A 106 0.96 -4.41 -2.75
N CYS A 107 1.42 -3.32 -2.14
CA CYS A 107 1.33 -3.13 -0.70
C CYS A 107 1.60 -1.66 -0.36
N ALA A 108 0.89 -1.19 0.66
CA ALA A 108 1.03 0.16 1.20
C ALA A 108 1.51 0.13 2.65
N TYR A 109 2.38 1.07 3.01
CA TYR A 109 2.87 1.28 4.36
C TYR A 109 2.87 2.76 4.69
N SER A 110 2.43 3.10 5.89
CA SER A 110 2.52 4.46 6.43
C SER A 110 3.75 4.59 7.34
N TYR A 111 4.55 5.62 7.08
CA TYR A 111 5.80 5.91 7.76
C TYR A 111 5.75 7.26 8.47
N ALA A 112 6.37 7.34 9.65
CA ALA A 112 6.64 8.59 10.32
C ALA A 112 7.88 9.27 9.71
N VAL A 113 7.82 10.57 9.47
CA VAL A 113 8.96 11.38 9.03
C VAL A 113 9.64 11.97 10.26
N GLY A 114 10.72 11.33 10.70
CA GLY A 114 11.40 11.68 11.95
C GLY A 114 10.54 11.35 13.17
N THR A 115 10.41 12.31 14.09
CA THR A 115 9.61 12.17 15.31
C THR A 115 8.24 12.80 15.12
N VAL A 116 7.19 12.01 15.34
CA VAL A 116 5.79 12.44 15.27
C VAL A 116 5.15 12.46 16.67
N CYS A 117 4.11 13.26 16.85
CA CYS A 117 3.41 13.36 18.15
C CYS A 117 2.67 12.07 18.51
N GLN A 118 2.31 11.91 19.79
CA GLN A 118 1.66 10.69 20.31
C GLN A 118 0.37 10.33 19.56
N THR A 119 -0.44 11.33 19.20
CA THR A 119 -1.68 11.13 18.43
C THR A 119 -1.39 10.45 17.09
N THR A 120 -0.36 10.91 16.38
CA THR A 120 0.08 10.35 15.10
C THR A 120 0.67 8.95 15.25
N GLN A 121 1.47 8.71 16.30
CA GLN A 121 1.97 7.35 16.61
C GLN A 121 0.82 6.39 16.88
N ASN A 122 -0.19 6.83 17.63
CA ASN A 122 -1.38 6.05 17.93
C ASN A 122 -2.19 5.76 16.66
N LEU A 123 -2.38 6.75 15.78
CA LEU A 123 -3.05 6.56 14.50
C LEU A 123 -2.38 5.45 13.68
N LEU A 124 -1.07 5.54 13.45
CA LEU A 124 -0.31 4.54 12.70
C LEU A 124 -0.44 3.13 13.33
N ALA A 125 -0.27 3.03 14.65
CA ALA A 125 -0.33 1.76 15.35
C ALA A 125 -1.75 1.14 15.35
N LEU A 126 -2.79 1.96 15.50
CA LEU A 126 -4.18 1.49 15.50
C LEU A 126 -4.65 1.12 14.10
N THR A 127 -4.32 1.88 13.06
CA THR A 127 -4.60 1.51 11.67
C THR A 127 -3.94 0.18 11.31
N GLN A 128 -2.68 -0.03 11.72
CA GLN A 128 -2.01 -1.32 11.52
C GLN A 128 -2.74 -2.45 12.26
N LYS A 129 -3.11 -2.25 13.52
CA LYS A 129 -3.86 -3.26 14.29
C LYS A 129 -5.22 -3.58 13.66
N ALA A 130 -5.90 -2.59 13.11
CA ALA A 130 -7.17 -2.77 12.38
C ALA A 130 -6.98 -3.69 11.17
N LEU A 131 -5.96 -3.44 10.34
CA LEU A 131 -5.59 -4.33 9.23
C LEU A 131 -5.40 -5.78 9.71
N PHE A 132 -4.67 -5.98 10.82
CA PHE A 132 -4.47 -7.32 11.38
C PHE A 132 -5.76 -7.97 11.88
N GLN A 133 -6.75 -7.23 12.39
CA GLN A 133 -8.05 -7.80 12.74
C GLN A 133 -8.77 -8.37 11.51
N GLY A 134 -8.71 -7.65 10.38
CA GLY A 134 -9.24 -8.13 9.10
C GLY A 134 -8.50 -9.37 8.60
N LEU A 135 -7.16 -9.38 8.65
CA LEU A 135 -6.35 -10.53 8.22
C LEU A 135 -6.68 -11.83 8.98
N LEU A 136 -7.06 -11.74 10.26
CA LEU A 136 -7.49 -12.91 11.05
C LEU A 136 -8.77 -13.56 10.52
N GLN A 137 -9.57 -12.84 9.73
CA GLN A 137 -10.79 -13.36 9.10
C GLN A 137 -10.53 -14.02 7.74
N ILE A 138 -9.30 -14.00 7.22
CA ILE A 138 -8.96 -14.62 5.94
C ILE A 138 -8.78 -16.13 6.13
N LYS A 139 -9.87 -16.88 5.91
CA LYS A 139 -9.89 -18.36 5.99
C LYS A 139 -11.01 -18.95 5.13
N PRO A 140 -10.91 -20.23 4.72
CA PRO A 140 -12.01 -20.90 4.02
C PRO A 140 -13.32 -20.78 4.80
N GLN A 141 -14.43 -20.62 4.07
CA GLN A 141 -15.80 -20.48 4.58
C GLN A 141 -16.17 -19.11 5.19
N ASN A 142 -15.24 -18.17 5.34
CA ASN A 142 -15.57 -16.78 5.67
C ASN A 142 -16.03 -15.99 4.43
N HIS A 143 -16.76 -14.90 4.68
CA HIS A 143 -17.16 -13.91 3.68
C HIS A 143 -16.17 -12.74 3.65
N PHE A 144 -16.03 -12.05 2.51
CA PHE A 144 -15.21 -10.83 2.44
C PHE A 144 -15.71 -9.73 3.39
N SER A 145 -17.02 -9.66 3.65
CA SER A 145 -17.61 -8.75 4.62
C SER A 145 -17.15 -9.00 6.06
N ASP A 146 -16.69 -10.22 6.40
CA ASP A 146 -16.15 -10.50 7.73
C ASP A 146 -14.83 -9.73 7.96
N ILE A 147 -14.06 -9.51 6.88
CA ILE A 147 -12.83 -8.73 6.90
C ILE A 147 -13.18 -7.26 7.20
N SER A 148 -14.09 -6.68 6.40
CA SER A 148 -14.55 -5.29 6.57
C SER A 148 -15.16 -5.07 7.95
N HIS A 149 -16.02 -5.98 8.41
CA HIS A 149 -16.67 -5.87 9.72
C HIS A 149 -15.66 -5.91 10.87
N ALA A 150 -14.64 -6.78 10.80
CA ALA A 150 -13.60 -6.84 11.83
C ALA A 150 -12.75 -5.56 11.89
N ILE A 151 -12.43 -4.98 10.73
CA ILE A 151 -11.71 -3.70 10.64
C ILE A 151 -12.56 -2.57 11.21
N GLU A 152 -13.81 -2.45 10.75
CA GLU A 152 -14.75 -1.41 11.18
C GLU A 152 -15.01 -1.45 12.68
N LEU A 153 -15.27 -2.63 13.25
CA LEU A 153 -15.49 -2.80 14.68
C LEU A 153 -14.27 -2.36 15.49
N PHE A 154 -13.06 -2.74 15.06
CA PHE A 154 -11.84 -2.31 15.72
C PHE A 154 -11.63 -0.79 15.61
N ALA A 155 -11.81 -0.23 14.42
CA ALA A 155 -11.64 1.19 14.16
C ALA A 155 -12.59 2.05 15.02
N LYS A 156 -13.90 1.73 15.02
CA LYS A 156 -14.92 2.43 15.81
C LYS A 156 -14.64 2.36 17.31
N ASN A 157 -14.26 1.19 17.83
CA ASN A 157 -13.91 1.01 19.24
C ASN A 157 -12.65 1.80 19.67
N ASN A 158 -11.80 2.20 18.72
CA ASN A 158 -10.59 2.98 18.95
C ASN A 158 -10.70 4.43 18.45
N ASN A 159 -11.91 4.91 18.15
CA ASN A 159 -12.20 6.26 17.65
C ASN A 159 -11.45 6.62 16.35
N LEU A 160 -11.22 5.64 15.48
CA LEU A 160 -10.73 5.85 14.13
C LEU A 160 -11.91 6.05 13.15
N GLY A 161 -11.69 6.85 12.11
CA GLY A 161 -12.59 6.97 10.97
C GLY A 161 -12.35 5.87 9.93
N ILE A 162 -13.38 5.59 9.12
CA ILE A 162 -13.31 4.71 7.95
C ILE A 162 -13.52 5.57 6.70
N VAL A 163 -12.75 5.29 5.65
CA VAL A 163 -12.89 5.93 4.34
C VAL A 163 -13.77 5.03 3.48
N GLU A 164 -14.92 5.53 3.04
CA GLU A 164 -15.95 4.72 2.37
C GLU A 164 -15.80 4.73 0.84
N GLU A 165 -15.09 5.71 0.29
CA GLU A 165 -14.95 5.93 -1.15
C GLU A 165 -13.93 5.00 -1.83
N PHE A 166 -13.16 4.25 -1.04
CA PHE A 166 -12.15 3.31 -1.53
C PHE A 166 -12.37 1.93 -0.93
N THR A 167 -11.88 0.91 -1.62
CA THR A 167 -12.01 -0.50 -1.22
C THR A 167 -10.71 -1.23 -1.52
N GLY A 168 -10.45 -2.32 -0.81
CA GLY A 168 -9.52 -3.34 -1.26
C GLY A 168 -10.04 -4.06 -2.50
N HIS A 169 -9.17 -4.81 -3.16
CA HIS A 169 -9.50 -5.52 -4.39
C HIS A 169 -8.75 -6.85 -4.49
N GLY A 170 -9.23 -7.73 -5.37
CA GLY A 170 -8.44 -8.82 -5.89
C GLY A 170 -7.27 -8.28 -6.71
N ILE A 171 -6.17 -9.02 -6.71
CA ILE A 171 -4.97 -8.70 -7.47
C ILE A 171 -4.34 -9.99 -7.99
N GLY A 172 -3.88 -9.96 -9.24
CA GLY A 172 -3.41 -11.15 -9.91
C GLY A 172 -2.92 -10.84 -11.32
N THR A 173 -3.70 -11.19 -12.33
CA THR A 173 -3.35 -10.91 -13.73
C THR A 173 -3.72 -9.49 -14.15
N SER A 174 -4.53 -8.81 -13.34
CA SER A 174 -4.84 -7.38 -13.44
C SER A 174 -4.46 -6.68 -12.13
N LEU A 175 -4.20 -5.37 -12.21
CA LEU A 175 -3.92 -4.56 -11.02
C LEU A 175 -5.12 -4.54 -10.06
N HIS A 176 -6.31 -4.34 -10.62
CA HIS A 176 -7.56 -4.45 -9.89
C HIS A 176 -8.41 -5.56 -10.55
N GLU A 177 -8.74 -6.59 -9.80
CA GLU A 177 -9.70 -7.65 -10.17
C GLU A 177 -10.67 -7.93 -9.01
N GLU A 178 -11.72 -8.69 -9.25
CA GLU A 178 -12.63 -9.16 -8.19
C GLU A 178 -11.89 -10.03 -7.17
N PRO A 179 -12.26 -10.02 -5.88
CA PRO A 179 -13.40 -9.30 -5.28
C PRO A 179 -13.07 -7.85 -4.88
N TYR A 180 -14.07 -6.98 -4.85
CA TYR A 180 -13.98 -5.74 -4.07
C TYR A 180 -14.21 -6.03 -2.58
N ILE A 181 -13.38 -5.46 -1.72
CA ILE A 181 -13.44 -5.63 -0.26
C ILE A 181 -13.59 -4.24 0.37
N PRO A 182 -14.79 -3.81 0.75
CA PRO A 182 -15.01 -2.52 1.40
C PRO A 182 -14.16 -2.34 2.67
N ASN A 183 -13.83 -1.09 3.00
CA ASN A 183 -13.10 -0.75 4.23
C ASN A 183 -13.94 -0.97 5.49
#